data_AF-P0DM79-F1
#
_entry.id   AF-P0DM79-F1
#
_cell.length_a   1.000
_cell.length_b   1.000
_cell.length_c   1.000
_cell.angle_alpha   90.00
_cell.angle_beta   90.00
_cell.angle_gamma   90.00
#
_symmetry.space_group_name_H-M   'P 1'
#
loop_
_entity.id
_entity.type
_entity.pdbx_description
1 polymer ?
#
loop_
_entity_poly.entity_id
_entity_poly.type
_entity_poly.pdbx_seq_one_letter_code
_entity_poly.pdbx_strand_id
1 'polypeptide(L)' 'MLDLNITKLVTTVVIIAACCLFYLLALDSYCDQGGTFSTGICAITTIVPW' A
#
# COMPACT_ATOMS: atom_id res chain seq x y z
N MET A 1 12.51 -23.74 15.86
CA MET A 1 13.18 -23.10 14.69
C MET A 1 12.15 -22.63 13.67
N LEU A 2 11.14 -23.45 13.34
CA LEU A 2 10.04 -23.07 12.44
C LEU A 2 9.26 -21.85 12.94
N ASP A 3 8.88 -21.79 14.22
CA ASP A 3 8.14 -20.63 14.78
C ASP A 3 8.86 -19.29 14.56
N LEU A 4 10.16 -19.23 14.81
CA LEU A 4 10.93 -17.99 14.61
C LEU A 4 10.94 -17.54 13.15
N ASN A 5 10.97 -18.49 12.21
CA ASN A 5 10.90 -18.18 10.78
C ASN A 5 9.51 -17.73 10.36
N ILE A 6 8.45 -18.36 10.89
CA ILE A 6 7.06 -17.93 10.66
C ILE A 6 6.84 -16.53 11.23
N THR A 7 7.26 -16.26 12.47
CA THR A 7 7.14 -14.92 13.07
C THR A 7 7.87 -13.87 12.24
N LYS A 8 9.12 -14.12 11.82
CA LYS A 8 9.87 -13.19 10.95
C LYS A 8 9.16 -12.96 9.62
N LEU A 9 8.65 -14.02 9.00
CA LEU A 9 7.89 -13.93 7.75
C LEU A 9 6.64 -13.07 7.95
N VAL A 10 5.84 -13.35 8.98
CA VAL A 10 4.62 -12.60 9.30
C VAL A 10 4.94 -11.13 9.57
N THR A 11 5.93 -10.83 10.41
CA THR A 11 6.34 -9.45 10.69
C THR A 11 6.80 -8.74 9.41
N THR A 12 7.56 -9.41 8.54
CA THR A 12 7.99 -8.83 7.26
C THR A 12 6.80 -8.54 6.35
N VAL A 13 5.85 -9.47 6.25
CA VAL A 13 4.63 -9.30 5.45
C VAL A 13 3.78 -8.15 5.99
N VAL A 14 3.62 -8.03 7.31
CA VAL A 14 2.86 -6.92 7.93
C VAL A 14 3.54 -5.57 7.66
N ILE A 15 4.87 -5.49 7.75
CA ILE A 15 5.61 -4.25 7.43
C ILE A 15 5.42 -3.87 5.96
N ILE A 16 5.56 -4.83 5.04
CA ILE A 16 5.35 -4.58 3.60
C ILE A 16 3.91 -4.12 3.35
N ALA A 17 2.92 -4.80 3.94
CA ALA A 17 1.52 -4.42 3.80
C ALA A 17 1.26 -3.01 4.33
N ALA A 18 1.79 -2.66 5.51
CA ALA A 18 1.68 -1.31 6.06
C ALA A 18 2.33 -0.27 5.12
N CYS A 19 3.52 -0.54 4.59
CA CYS A 19 4.18 0.34 3.62
C CYS A 19 3.34 0.53 2.35
N CYS A 20 2.76 -0.55 1.80
CA CYS A 20 1.88 -0.46 0.64
C CYS A 20 0.61 0.35 0.94
N LEU A 21 0.00 0.16 2.11
CA LEU A 21 -1.17 0.94 2.53
C LEU A 21 -0.85 2.43 2.66
N PHE A 22 0.26 2.79 3.33
CA PHE A 22 0.68 4.18 3.42
C PHE A 22 1.02 4.79 2.06
N TYR A 23 1.64 4.02 1.17
CA TYR A 23 1.92 4.46 -0.19
C TYR A 23 0.64 4.75 -0.99
N LEU A 24 -0.35 3.85 -0.92
CA LEU A 24 -1.64 4.03 -1.60
C LEU A 24 -2.43 5.21 -1.02
N LEU A 25 -2.42 5.39 0.30
CA LEU A 25 -3.07 6.52 0.95
C LEU A 25 -2.43 7.86 0.56
N ALA A 26 -1.10 7.92 0.53
CA ALA A 26 -0.38 9.10 0.07
C ALA A 26 -0.65 9.37 -1.41
N LEU A 27 -0.73 8.31 -2.21
CA LEU A 27 -1.06 8.41 -3.63
C LEU A 27 -2.48 8.93 -3.84
N ASP A 28 -3.46 8.46 -3.05
CA ASP A 28 -4.83 8.97 -3.11
C ASP A 28 -4.91 10.46 -2.90
N SER A 29 -4.29 10.93 -1.81
CA SER A 29 -4.24 12.35 -1.48
C SER A 29 -3.58 13.16 -2.60
N TYR A 30 -2.56 12.61 -3.26
CA TYR A 30 -1.92 13.24 -4.40
C TYR A 30 -2.85 13.28 -5.64
N CYS A 31 -3.58 12.20 -5.90
CA CYS A 31 -4.52 12.10 -7.01
C CYS A 31 -5.74 13.04 -6.81
N ASP A 32 -6.27 13.14 -5.58
CA ASP A 32 -7.39 14.03 -5.22
C ASP A 32 -7.02 15.52 -5.40
N GLN A 33 -5.75 15.87 -5.16
CA GLN A 33 -5.21 17.21 -5.42
C GLN A 33 -5.00 17.53 -6.91
N GLY A 34 -5.43 16.66 -7.83
CA GLY A 34 -5.26 16.83 -9.27
C GLY A 34 -3.88 16.40 -9.80
N GLY A 35 -3.10 15.68 -8.99
CA GLY A 35 -1.85 15.08 -9.41
C GLY A 35 -2.07 13.99 -10.45
N THR A 36 -1.44 14.11 -11.62
CA THR A 36 -1.44 13.06 -12.63
C THR A 36 -0.27 12.12 -12.40
N PHE A 37 -0.50 11.01 -11.71
CA PHE A 37 0.42 9.87 -11.77
C PHE A 37 0.23 9.11 -13.09
N SER A 38 1.10 8.13 -13.40
CA SER A 38 0.90 7.25 -14.57
C SER A 38 -0.56 6.80 -14.61
N THR A 39 -1.24 7.13 -15.71
CA THR A 39 -2.70 7.40 -15.86
C THR A 39 -3.65 6.31 -15.34
N GLY A 40 -3.16 5.15 -14.94
CA GLY A 40 -3.95 4.07 -14.35
C GLY A 40 -3.88 3.96 -12.82
N ILE A 41 -2.82 4.43 -12.16
CA ILE A 41 -2.63 4.12 -10.72
C ILE A 41 -3.63 4.90 -9.86
N CYS A 42 -3.89 6.18 -10.17
CA CYS A 42 -4.97 6.95 -9.53
C CYS A 42 -6.37 6.35 -9.78
N ALA A 43 -6.58 5.65 -10.89
CA ALA A 43 -7.87 4.98 -11.13
C ALA A 43 -8.03 3.73 -10.26
N ILE A 44 -6.93 3.00 -10.02
CA ILE A 44 -6.92 1.85 -9.09
C ILE A 44 -7.22 2.33 -7.67
N THR A 45 -6.68 3.48 -7.27
CA THR A 45 -6.92 4.05 -5.95
C THR A 45 -8.40 4.42 -5.74
N THR A 46 -9.09 4.95 -6.76
CA THR A 46 -10.54 5.24 -6.68
C THR A 46 -11.42 3.98 -6.56
N ILE A 47 -10.97 2.83 -7.07
CA ILE A 47 -11.74 1.56 -7.00
C ILE A 47 -11.71 0.97 -5.59
N VAL A 48 -10.65 1.25 -4.82
CA VAL A 48 -10.50 0.76 -3.45
C VAL A 48 -11.02 1.85 -2.50
N PRO A 49 -12.21 1.68 -1.89
CA PRO A 49 -12.71 2.65 -0.93
C PRO A 49 -11.95 2.46 0.40
N TRP A 50 -10.80 3.11 0.55
CA TRP A 50 -10.33 3.44 1.90
C TRP A 50 -11.09 4.64 2.45
#